data_AF-A0A6V8E8E9-F1
#
_entry.id   AF-A0A6V8E8E9-F1
#
_cell.length_a   1.000
_cell.length_b   1.000
_cell.length_c   1.000
_cell.angle_alpha   90.00
_cell.angle_beta   90.00
_cell.angle_gamma   90.00
#
_symmetry.space_group_name_H-M   'P 1'
#
loop_
_entity.id
_entity.type
_entity.pdbx_description
1 polymer ?
#
loop_
_entity_poly.entity_id
_entity_poly.type
_entity_poly.pdbx_seq_one_letter_code
_entity_poly.pdbx_strand_id
1 'polypeptide(L)'
;MILCLVFTPASLAETEWDEDGWLNTNLVQERLNNGDEFGCYGIPSLSWSADAGAVAGECREYIEQRTVASVWGNNPISTYTPSGLAMSQHQIISEQGFVIHGDMNGLDYTAWHNSTDQPTDLWDWFNLGRRGGSLEQIIGSADEVKSAVEDGGLVNMYWIGRVNEATIRHDSEIEDYIAEDADAWLTTWGQTWSYWTKTRCYEFDHSISTENGKYVIGFESLIMEQCTELFPERWNVPITWMIDLGNAVLTEVEAEGEIMQDISEQRHTSQGYYRVDSQYLHLSVTDGQRVNITVDNDYYDVMGISQFWNNHSGAITIAAHETTDLFKWSKRFVDQDDLVFTWLVEPRAVDSAEWLPYAALGVGAVAVVSMLVVLKREGLGPLAKQKPE
;
A
#
# COMPACT_ATOMS: atom_id res chain seq x y z
N MET A 1 37.79 11.64 -51.45
CA MET A 1 36.54 11.99 -50.76
C MET A 1 35.90 10.68 -50.33
N ILE A 2 36.23 10.22 -49.13
CA ILE A 2 35.67 8.99 -48.53
C ILE A 2 34.68 9.47 -47.47
N LEU A 3 33.42 9.09 -47.68
CA LEU A 3 32.29 9.40 -46.83
C LEU A 3 32.41 8.54 -45.56
N CYS A 4 32.81 9.12 -44.42
CA CYS A 4 32.65 8.45 -43.12
C CYS A 4 31.22 8.72 -42.64
N LEU A 5 30.38 7.69 -42.73
CA LEU A 5 29.12 7.60 -41.98
C LEU A 5 29.50 7.50 -40.49
N VAL A 6 29.30 8.59 -39.76
CA VAL A 6 29.26 8.55 -38.30
C VAL A 6 27.94 7.90 -37.93
N PHE A 7 27.96 6.59 -37.64
CA PHE A 7 26.89 5.95 -36.89
C PHE A 7 26.99 6.46 -35.45
N THR A 8 26.17 7.46 -35.11
CA THR A 8 25.81 7.69 -33.71
C THR A 8 24.83 6.59 -33.34
N PRO A 9 25.10 5.75 -32.32
CA PRO A 9 24.04 4.92 -31.77
C PRO A 9 22.94 5.86 -31.30
N ALA A 10 21.69 5.57 -31.69
CA ALA A 10 20.55 6.13 -31.01
C ALA A 10 20.71 5.71 -29.54
N SER A 11 20.92 6.68 -28.65
CA SER A 11 20.69 6.44 -27.24
C SER A 11 19.23 6.03 -27.13
N LEU A 12 18.98 4.74 -26.96
CA LEU A 12 17.85 4.33 -26.15
C LEU A 12 18.00 5.14 -24.87
N ALA A 13 16.98 5.91 -24.49
CA ALA A 13 16.94 6.44 -23.14
C ALA A 13 16.93 5.19 -22.24
N GLU A 14 18.10 4.78 -21.76
CA GLU A 14 18.23 3.72 -20.78
C GLU A 14 17.49 4.23 -19.55
N THR A 15 16.41 3.54 -19.19
CA THR A 15 15.83 3.68 -17.86
C THR A 15 16.94 3.36 -16.86
N GLU A 16 17.28 4.29 -15.98
CA GLU A 16 18.35 4.12 -14.97
C GLU A 16 17.93 3.17 -13.82
N TRP A 17 16.78 2.52 -13.97
CA TRP A 17 16.25 1.49 -13.08
C TRP A 17 15.80 0.26 -13.88
N ASP A 18 15.94 -0.90 -13.25
CA ASP A 18 15.41 -2.17 -13.70
C ASP A 18 14.04 -2.43 -13.07
N GLU A 19 13.13 -2.95 -13.89
CA GLU A 19 11.78 -3.32 -13.45
C GLU A 19 11.81 -4.41 -12.38
N ASP A 20 11.01 -4.23 -11.33
CA ASP A 20 10.71 -5.32 -10.42
C ASP A 20 9.65 -6.24 -11.04
N GLY A 21 10.12 -7.31 -11.70
CA GLY A 21 9.26 -8.29 -12.36
C GLY A 21 8.25 -8.98 -11.42
N TRP A 22 8.33 -8.75 -10.11
CA TRP A 22 7.37 -9.21 -9.12
C TRP A 22 5.96 -8.67 -9.34
N LEU A 23 5.81 -7.39 -9.71
CA LEU A 23 4.50 -6.72 -9.83
C LEU A 23 3.57 -7.35 -10.89
N ASN A 24 4.12 -8.21 -11.75
CA ASN A 24 3.38 -8.93 -12.79
C ASN A 24 3.20 -10.42 -12.48
N THR A 25 3.47 -10.86 -11.24
CA THR A 25 3.39 -12.29 -10.84
C THR A 25 2.08 -12.63 -10.11
N ASN A 26 1.73 -13.92 -10.07
CA ASN A 26 0.58 -14.40 -9.30
C ASN A 26 0.66 -14.06 -7.81
N LEU A 27 1.87 -13.85 -7.28
CA LEU A 27 2.08 -13.53 -5.88
C LEU A 27 1.50 -12.14 -5.51
N VAL A 28 1.52 -11.20 -6.46
CA VAL A 28 0.84 -9.90 -6.30
C VAL A 28 -0.66 -10.11 -6.13
N GLN A 29 -1.25 -10.99 -6.91
CA GLN A 29 -2.68 -11.26 -6.80
C GLN A 29 -3.04 -11.94 -5.48
N GLU A 30 -2.19 -12.83 -4.97
CA GLU A 30 -2.36 -13.42 -3.64
C GLU A 30 -2.33 -12.34 -2.55
N ARG A 31 -1.37 -11.40 -2.60
CA ARG A 31 -1.29 -10.28 -1.66
C ARG A 31 -2.47 -9.31 -1.80
N LEU A 32 -2.90 -8.98 -3.02
CA LEU A 32 -4.10 -8.19 -3.28
C LEU A 32 -5.34 -8.86 -2.68
N ASN A 33 -5.52 -10.16 -2.92
CA ASN A 33 -6.63 -10.93 -2.34
C ASN A 33 -6.59 -10.97 -0.81
N ASN A 34 -5.39 -10.89 -0.21
CA ASN A 34 -5.22 -10.76 1.24
C ASN A 34 -5.67 -9.39 1.77
N GLY A 35 -5.78 -8.39 0.90
CA GLY A 35 -6.16 -7.01 1.25
C GLY A 35 -5.00 -6.02 1.19
N ASP A 36 -3.83 -6.42 0.70
CA ASP A 36 -2.68 -5.52 0.60
C ASP A 36 -2.91 -4.36 -0.38
N GLU A 37 -2.09 -3.34 -0.20
CA GLU A 37 -2.01 -2.14 -1.02
C GLU A 37 -0.61 -1.95 -1.60
N PHE A 38 -0.54 -1.41 -2.81
CA PHE A 38 0.71 -0.89 -3.41
C PHE A 38 0.69 0.63 -3.48
N GLY A 39 1.67 1.24 -2.82
CA GLY A 39 1.96 2.66 -2.82
C GLY A 39 3.37 2.96 -3.32
N CYS A 40 3.74 4.23 -3.32
CA CYS A 40 5.04 4.69 -3.80
C CYS A 40 6.06 4.85 -2.66
N TYR A 41 7.29 4.38 -2.86
CA TYR A 41 8.42 4.79 -2.02
C TYR A 41 9.31 5.83 -2.72
N GLY A 42 9.57 5.62 -4.01
CA GLY A 42 10.35 6.54 -4.83
C GLY A 42 10.74 5.93 -6.17
N ILE A 43 11.52 6.69 -6.93
CA ILE A 43 12.11 6.28 -8.21
C ILE A 43 13.63 6.50 -8.10
N PRO A 44 14.45 5.49 -8.42
CA PRO A 44 15.89 5.66 -8.50
C PRO A 44 16.26 6.84 -9.40
N SER A 45 17.29 7.58 -9.02
CA SER A 45 17.79 8.81 -9.67
C SER A 45 16.94 10.07 -9.56
N LEU A 46 15.72 9.98 -9.02
CA LEU A 46 14.94 11.15 -8.62
C LEU A 46 15.10 11.46 -7.12
N SER A 47 14.82 12.71 -6.74
CA SER A 47 14.94 13.16 -5.35
C SER A 47 13.72 13.97 -4.94
N TRP A 48 13.07 13.54 -3.86
CA TRP A 48 11.95 14.23 -3.24
C TRP A 48 12.25 15.71 -2.93
N SER A 49 13.47 16.01 -2.49
CA SER A 49 13.86 17.38 -2.14
C SER A 49 14.14 18.26 -3.36
N ALA A 50 14.47 17.65 -4.51
CA ALA A 50 14.73 18.38 -5.75
C ALA A 50 13.45 18.60 -6.55
N ASP A 51 12.64 17.54 -6.72
CA ASP A 51 11.39 17.57 -7.47
C ASP A 51 10.43 16.48 -6.96
N ALA A 52 9.63 16.83 -5.95
CA ALA A 52 8.65 15.93 -5.37
C ALA A 52 7.55 15.50 -6.36
N GLY A 53 7.21 16.38 -7.31
CA GLY A 53 6.20 16.08 -8.33
C GLY A 53 6.70 15.03 -9.32
N ALA A 54 7.95 15.13 -9.76
CA ALA A 54 8.56 14.14 -10.63
C ALA A 54 8.63 12.76 -9.96
N VAL A 55 9.06 12.68 -8.70
CA VAL A 55 9.11 11.39 -7.98
C VAL A 55 7.71 10.78 -7.89
N ALA A 56 6.72 11.56 -7.44
CA ALA A 56 5.35 11.09 -7.29
C ALA A 56 4.76 10.64 -8.63
N GLY A 57 4.84 11.47 -9.67
CA GLY A 57 4.27 11.17 -10.99
C GLY A 57 4.85 9.90 -11.63
N GLU A 58 6.18 9.80 -11.68
CA GLU A 58 6.87 8.64 -12.28
C GLU A 58 6.61 7.34 -11.51
N CYS A 59 6.54 7.43 -10.17
CA CYS A 59 6.25 6.28 -9.32
C CYS A 59 4.81 5.80 -9.45
N ARG A 60 3.84 6.73 -9.53
CA ARG A 60 2.45 6.40 -9.82
C ARG A 60 2.33 5.70 -11.17
N GLU A 61 2.93 6.27 -12.21
CA GLU A 61 2.95 5.66 -13.55
C GLU A 61 3.58 4.27 -13.54
N TYR A 62 4.68 4.09 -12.79
CA TYR A 62 5.34 2.80 -12.65
C TYR A 62 4.40 1.72 -12.09
N ILE A 63 3.63 2.03 -11.04
CA ILE A 63 2.69 1.11 -10.39
C ILE A 63 1.49 0.84 -11.32
N GLU A 64 0.83 1.90 -11.82
CA GLU A 64 -0.39 1.79 -12.63
C GLU A 64 -0.18 1.01 -13.94
N GLN A 65 1.03 1.02 -14.49
CA GLN A 65 1.37 0.25 -15.70
C GLN A 65 1.53 -1.26 -15.42
N ARG A 66 1.63 -1.69 -14.16
CA ARG A 66 2.03 -3.05 -13.78
C ARG A 66 1.00 -3.78 -12.94
N THR A 67 0.37 -3.08 -12.00
CA THR A 67 -0.63 -3.67 -11.10
C THR A 67 -1.72 -2.67 -10.74
N VAL A 68 -2.83 -3.18 -10.24
CA VAL A 68 -3.78 -2.36 -9.47
C VAL A 68 -3.22 -2.10 -8.07
N ALA A 69 -3.56 -0.97 -7.48
CA ALA A 69 -3.10 -0.61 -6.15
C ALA A 69 -3.75 -1.43 -5.03
N SER A 70 -5.02 -1.81 -5.18
CA SER A 70 -5.77 -2.62 -4.21
C SER A 70 -6.94 -3.35 -4.91
N VAL A 71 -7.51 -4.36 -4.27
CA VAL A 71 -8.77 -4.98 -4.73
C VAL A 71 -9.95 -4.01 -4.71
N TRP A 72 -9.85 -2.92 -3.93
CA TRP A 72 -10.89 -1.91 -3.81
C TRP A 72 -10.72 -0.71 -4.76
N GLY A 73 -9.56 -0.58 -5.39
CA GLY A 73 -9.26 0.55 -6.26
C GLY A 73 -7.95 0.41 -7.02
N ASN A 74 -7.97 0.87 -8.27
CA ASN A 74 -6.84 0.70 -9.18
C ASN A 74 -5.70 1.69 -8.93
N ASN A 75 -6.05 2.92 -8.54
CA ASN A 75 -5.09 4.03 -8.43
C ASN A 75 -4.32 3.95 -7.11
N PRO A 76 -2.98 4.09 -7.11
CA PRO A 76 -2.20 4.16 -5.88
C PRO A 76 -2.42 5.51 -5.20
N ILE A 77 -2.69 5.47 -3.90
CA ILE A 77 -3.05 6.67 -3.11
C ILE A 77 -2.12 6.93 -1.93
N SER A 78 -1.22 5.99 -1.63
CA SER A 78 -0.23 6.08 -0.57
C SER A 78 1.18 6.29 -1.12
N THR A 79 1.96 7.17 -0.50
CA THR A 79 3.38 7.36 -0.79
C THR A 79 4.19 7.58 0.49
N TYR A 80 5.47 7.25 0.45
CA TYR A 80 6.48 7.76 1.37
C TYR A 80 6.80 9.22 1.06
N THR A 81 7.16 9.99 2.08
CA THR A 81 7.88 11.25 1.91
C THR A 81 8.94 11.41 3.00
N PRO A 82 10.13 11.91 2.66
CA PRO A 82 11.17 12.17 3.64
C PRO A 82 10.88 13.45 4.44
N SER A 83 11.54 13.57 5.59
CA SER A 83 11.46 14.79 6.38
C SER A 83 12.07 16.00 5.68
N GLY A 84 11.48 17.18 5.91
CA GLY A 84 12.00 18.46 5.43
C GLY A 84 11.39 18.95 4.12
N LEU A 85 10.39 18.25 3.58
CA LEU A 85 9.55 18.80 2.51
C LEU A 85 8.64 19.90 3.05
N ALA A 86 8.47 20.96 2.26
CA ALA A 86 7.51 22.03 2.59
C ALA A 86 6.07 21.60 2.27
N MET A 87 5.09 22.24 2.90
CA MET A 87 3.66 21.98 2.62
C MET A 87 3.30 22.13 1.13
N SER A 88 3.93 23.08 0.42
CA SER A 88 3.72 23.23 -1.03
C SER A 88 4.20 22.02 -1.84
N GLN A 89 5.23 21.32 -1.37
CA GLN A 89 5.69 20.07 -2.01
C GLN A 89 4.69 18.94 -1.75
N HIS A 90 4.15 18.82 -0.54
CA HIS A 90 3.06 17.88 -0.26
C HIS A 90 1.81 18.17 -1.10
N GLN A 91 1.47 19.44 -1.35
CA GLN A 91 0.37 19.79 -2.26
C GLN A 91 0.64 19.30 -3.69
N ILE A 92 1.85 19.48 -4.20
CA ILE A 92 2.25 18.96 -5.53
C ILE A 92 2.14 17.43 -5.58
N ILE A 93 2.59 16.73 -4.53
CA ILE A 93 2.44 15.27 -4.41
C ILE A 93 0.95 14.89 -4.43
N SER A 94 0.12 15.66 -3.73
CA SER A 94 -1.33 15.43 -3.69
C SER A 94 -2.03 15.68 -5.02
N GLU A 95 -1.54 16.63 -5.81
CA GLU A 95 -2.00 16.85 -7.19
C GLU A 95 -1.62 15.69 -8.14
N GLN A 96 -0.63 14.87 -7.78
CA GLN A 96 -0.37 13.59 -8.46
C GLN A 96 -1.29 12.46 -7.99
N GLY A 97 -2.22 12.73 -7.06
CA GLY A 97 -3.26 11.85 -6.53
C GLY A 97 -2.86 10.95 -5.36
N PHE A 98 -1.69 11.19 -4.74
CA PHE A 98 -1.40 10.61 -3.43
C PHE A 98 -2.08 11.43 -2.33
N VAL A 99 -2.79 10.76 -1.43
CA VAL A 99 -3.52 11.43 -0.32
C VAL A 99 -2.99 11.03 1.04
N ILE A 100 -2.17 9.98 1.12
CA ILE A 100 -1.36 9.61 2.28
C ILE A 100 0.11 9.78 1.92
N HIS A 101 0.87 10.58 2.69
CA HIS A 101 2.27 10.91 2.38
C HIS A 101 3.28 10.24 3.32
N GLY A 102 2.84 9.22 4.05
CA GLY A 102 3.69 8.39 4.88
C GLY A 102 3.64 8.80 6.33
N ASP A 103 4.68 8.43 7.07
CA ASP A 103 4.70 8.47 8.52
C ASP A 103 5.98 9.12 9.05
N MET A 104 5.84 9.88 10.14
CA MET A 104 6.94 10.56 10.84
C MET A 104 7.83 11.44 9.93
N ASN A 105 7.24 12.12 8.95
CA ASN A 105 7.98 13.02 8.04
C ASN A 105 8.18 14.44 8.60
N GLY A 106 7.70 14.71 9.82
CA GLY A 106 7.95 15.97 10.51
C GLY A 106 7.13 17.16 9.98
N LEU A 107 6.07 16.91 9.20
CA LEU A 107 5.06 17.93 8.90
C LEU A 107 4.19 18.19 10.15
N ASP A 108 3.85 19.45 10.39
CA ASP A 108 3.03 19.84 11.55
C ASP A 108 1.57 19.36 11.45
N TYR A 109 1.05 19.22 10.22
CA TYR A 109 -0.25 18.60 9.95
C TYR A 109 -0.09 17.09 10.00
N THR A 110 -0.72 16.47 10.99
CA THR A 110 -0.46 15.08 11.34
C THR A 110 -1.63 14.46 12.08
N ALA A 111 -1.72 13.14 12.06
CA ALA A 111 -2.71 12.38 12.81
C ALA A 111 -2.13 11.06 13.35
N TRP A 112 -2.89 10.48 14.27
CA TRP A 112 -2.67 9.15 14.83
C TRP A 112 -1.36 8.99 15.61
N HIS A 113 -0.85 10.07 16.20
CA HIS A 113 0.24 9.97 17.19
C HIS A 113 -0.21 9.39 18.54
N ASN A 114 -1.53 9.38 18.79
CA ASN A 114 -2.16 8.69 19.91
C ASN A 114 -3.57 8.21 19.53
N SER A 115 -4.28 7.50 20.41
CA SER A 115 -5.60 6.91 20.13
C SER A 115 -6.71 7.95 19.86
N THR A 116 -6.54 9.17 20.35
CA THR A 116 -7.52 10.26 20.22
C THR A 116 -7.17 11.29 19.16
N ASP A 117 -5.98 11.18 18.57
CA ASP A 117 -5.45 12.09 17.55
C ASP A 117 -6.02 11.74 16.17
N GLN A 118 -7.32 11.96 16.01
CA GLN A 118 -8.03 11.64 14.76
C GLN A 118 -7.81 12.75 13.72
N PRO A 119 -7.70 12.39 12.43
CA PRO A 119 -7.56 13.37 11.36
C PRO A 119 -8.84 14.22 11.26
N THR A 120 -8.64 15.53 11.22
CA THR A 120 -9.70 16.53 11.11
C THR A 120 -9.80 17.08 9.69
N ASP A 121 -8.67 17.18 9.02
CA ASP A 121 -8.52 17.68 7.66
C ASP A 121 -7.74 16.69 6.78
N LEU A 122 -7.81 16.89 5.46
CA LEU A 122 -7.13 16.01 4.50
C LEU A 122 -5.60 16.03 4.67
N TRP A 123 -5.04 17.15 5.10
CA TRP A 123 -3.58 17.30 5.27
C TRP A 123 -3.04 16.55 6.48
N ASP A 124 -3.90 16.15 7.44
CA ASP A 124 -3.47 15.37 8.59
C ASP A 124 -3.01 13.97 8.18
N TRP A 125 -3.47 13.48 7.02
CA TRP A 125 -3.01 12.22 6.42
C TRP A 125 -1.65 12.33 5.71
N PHE A 126 -1.10 13.54 5.63
CA PHE A 126 0.23 13.72 5.04
C PHE A 126 1.33 13.30 6.02
N ASN A 127 1.04 13.15 7.30
CA ASN A 127 1.98 12.64 8.29
C ASN A 127 1.23 11.76 9.28
N LEU A 128 1.51 10.46 9.25
CA LEU A 128 0.94 9.51 10.20
C LEU A 128 1.92 9.26 11.36
N GLY A 129 1.37 9.12 12.57
CA GLY A 129 2.12 8.61 13.71
C GLY A 129 2.52 7.14 13.52
N ARG A 130 3.58 6.70 14.22
CA ARG A 130 4.02 5.29 14.28
C ARG A 130 3.64 4.64 15.62
N ARG A 131 2.35 4.65 15.96
CA ARG A 131 1.90 4.24 17.31
C ARG A 131 2.18 2.76 17.62
N GLY A 132 2.18 1.88 16.62
CA GLY A 132 2.54 0.47 16.81
C GLY A 132 4.04 0.18 16.67
N GLY A 133 4.88 1.20 16.47
CA GLY A 133 6.32 1.02 16.33
C GLY A 133 6.71 0.23 15.08
N SER A 134 7.64 -0.71 15.24
CA SER A 134 8.25 -1.48 14.16
C SER A 134 7.90 -2.97 14.27
N LEU A 135 7.78 -3.65 13.12
CA LEU A 135 7.72 -5.11 13.05
C LEU A 135 9.10 -5.79 13.17
N GLU A 136 10.19 -5.02 13.27
CA GLU A 136 11.57 -5.53 13.30
C GLU A 136 11.99 -6.05 14.69
N GLN A 137 12.55 -7.27 14.79
CA GLN A 137 12.86 -7.99 16.06
C GLN A 137 13.67 -7.22 17.12
N ILE A 138 14.47 -6.22 16.73
CA ILE A 138 15.34 -5.47 17.67
C ILE A 138 14.72 -4.12 18.04
N ILE A 139 13.76 -3.64 17.26
CA ILE A 139 13.18 -2.29 17.38
C ILE A 139 11.73 -2.38 17.88
N GLY A 140 10.99 -3.38 17.42
CA GLY A 140 9.62 -3.66 17.80
C GLY A 140 9.45 -4.11 19.24
N SER A 141 8.20 -4.04 19.70
CA SER A 141 7.79 -4.48 21.04
C SER A 141 6.33 -4.94 20.99
N ALA A 142 6.08 -6.23 21.23
CA ALA A 142 4.71 -6.77 21.28
C ALA A 142 3.86 -6.10 22.39
N ASP A 143 4.47 -5.76 23.53
CA ASP A 143 3.79 -5.02 24.61
C ASP A 143 3.33 -3.62 24.15
N GLU A 144 4.13 -2.95 23.32
CA GLU A 144 3.79 -1.62 22.78
C GLU A 144 2.63 -1.72 21.79
N VAL A 145 2.68 -2.70 20.87
CA VAL A 145 1.60 -2.97 19.91
C VAL A 145 0.30 -3.31 20.64
N LYS A 146 0.36 -4.19 21.63
CA LYS A 146 -0.79 -4.58 22.43
C LYS A 146 -1.43 -3.40 23.17
N SER A 147 -0.61 -2.59 23.85
CA SER A 147 -1.09 -1.39 24.52
C SER A 147 -1.72 -0.41 23.52
N ALA A 148 -1.12 -0.25 22.35
CA ALA A 148 -1.63 0.62 21.31
C ALA A 148 -2.97 0.14 20.73
N VAL A 149 -3.17 -1.18 20.58
CA VAL A 149 -4.44 -1.77 20.14
C VAL A 149 -5.51 -1.60 21.22
N GLU A 150 -5.19 -1.89 22.48
CA GLU A 150 -6.11 -1.74 23.62
C GLU A 150 -6.60 -0.28 23.80
N ASP A 151 -5.75 0.70 23.48
CA ASP A 151 -6.11 2.12 23.52
C ASP A 151 -7.06 2.55 22.38
N GLY A 152 -7.23 1.73 21.33
CA GLY A 152 -8.09 2.01 20.17
C GLY A 152 -7.52 3.06 19.19
N GLY A 153 -8.21 3.34 18.09
CA GLY A 153 -7.70 4.22 17.02
C GLY A 153 -6.75 3.51 16.05
N LEU A 154 -6.07 4.26 15.16
CA LEU A 154 -5.16 3.68 14.16
C LEU A 154 -3.77 3.35 14.74
N VAL A 155 -3.44 2.07 14.87
CA VAL A 155 -2.12 1.53 15.21
C VAL A 155 -1.31 1.39 13.95
N ASN A 156 -0.70 2.50 13.53
CA ASN A 156 0.20 2.47 12.38
C ASN A 156 1.60 1.97 12.77
N MET A 157 2.07 0.99 12.03
CA MET A 157 3.35 0.31 12.16
C MET A 157 4.14 0.45 10.87
N TYR A 158 5.45 0.22 10.96
CA TYR A 158 6.30 0.16 9.79
C TYR A 158 7.18 -1.10 9.80
N TRP A 159 7.63 -1.50 8.62
CA TRP A 159 8.59 -2.57 8.42
C TRP A 159 9.64 -2.13 7.39
N ILE A 160 10.91 -2.47 7.65
CA ILE A 160 12.02 -2.27 6.73
C ILE A 160 12.69 -3.62 6.50
N GLY A 161 12.74 -4.08 5.25
CA GLY A 161 13.34 -5.37 4.93
C GLY A 161 14.87 -5.38 4.93
N ARG A 162 15.49 -4.20 4.71
CA ARG A 162 16.93 -4.05 4.55
C ARG A 162 17.42 -2.70 5.05
N VAL A 163 18.52 -2.71 5.79
CA VAL A 163 19.34 -1.52 6.06
C VAL A 163 20.79 -1.87 5.74
N ASN A 164 21.44 -1.11 4.85
CA ASN A 164 22.87 -1.27 4.54
C ASN A 164 23.31 -2.72 4.26
N GLU A 165 22.58 -3.41 3.36
CA GLU A 165 22.83 -4.82 2.97
C GLU A 165 22.51 -5.90 4.02
N ALA A 166 22.25 -5.51 5.26
CA ALA A 166 21.76 -6.42 6.30
C ALA A 166 20.27 -6.67 6.11
N THR A 167 19.89 -7.94 6.14
CA THR A 167 18.48 -8.34 6.18
C THR A 167 17.98 -8.29 7.61
N ILE A 168 16.87 -7.59 7.83
CA ILE A 168 16.27 -7.46 9.15
C ILE A 168 15.29 -8.62 9.39
N ARG A 169 15.24 -9.10 10.63
CA ARG A 169 14.31 -10.14 11.08
C ARG A 169 13.05 -9.47 11.61
N HIS A 170 11.91 -10.10 11.35
CA HIS A 170 10.64 -9.72 11.96
C HIS A 170 10.56 -10.27 13.39
N ASP A 171 9.76 -9.62 14.22
CA ASP A 171 9.45 -10.06 15.57
C ASP A 171 8.28 -11.04 15.57
N SER A 172 8.56 -12.32 15.82
CA SER A 172 7.51 -13.35 15.85
C SER A 172 6.49 -13.12 16.96
N GLU A 173 6.87 -12.48 18.08
CA GLU A 173 5.90 -12.21 19.17
C GLU A 173 4.86 -11.17 18.74
N ILE A 174 5.26 -10.22 17.89
CA ILE A 174 4.34 -9.23 17.30
C ILE A 174 3.41 -9.90 16.28
N GLU A 175 3.97 -10.76 15.42
CA GLU A 175 3.19 -11.52 14.42
C GLU A 175 2.16 -12.42 15.10
N ASP A 176 2.58 -13.19 16.11
CA ASP A 176 1.69 -14.07 16.87
C ASP A 176 0.57 -13.28 17.55
N TYR A 177 0.88 -12.12 18.13
CA TYR A 177 -0.14 -11.24 18.74
C TYR A 177 -1.16 -10.74 17.70
N ILE A 178 -0.69 -10.25 16.54
CA ILE A 178 -1.58 -9.77 15.48
C ILE A 178 -2.44 -10.93 14.95
N ALA A 179 -1.85 -12.10 14.73
CA ALA A 179 -2.54 -13.26 14.18
C ALA A 179 -3.54 -13.88 15.15
N GLU A 180 -3.26 -13.95 16.45
CA GLU A 180 -4.07 -14.75 17.38
C GLU A 180 -4.92 -13.92 18.35
N ASP A 181 -4.46 -12.74 18.76
CA ASP A 181 -5.00 -12.04 19.93
C ASP A 181 -5.56 -10.63 19.63
N ALA A 182 -5.11 -9.97 18.57
CA ALA A 182 -5.51 -8.61 18.26
C ALA A 182 -6.98 -8.51 17.82
N ASP A 183 -7.81 -7.86 18.64
CA ASP A 183 -9.17 -7.42 18.28
C ASP A 183 -9.11 -6.06 17.57
N ALA A 184 -8.68 -6.09 16.32
CA ALA A 184 -8.53 -4.91 15.49
C ALA A 184 -8.86 -5.22 14.02
N TRP A 185 -9.25 -4.18 13.30
CA TRP A 185 -9.35 -4.22 11.85
C TRP A 185 -7.94 -4.27 11.22
N LEU A 186 -7.63 -5.34 10.49
CA LEU A 186 -6.36 -5.51 9.76
C LEU A 186 -6.49 -4.89 8.37
N THR A 187 -5.70 -3.86 8.09
CA THR A 187 -5.98 -2.95 6.96
C THR A 187 -4.76 -2.21 6.46
N THR A 188 -4.95 -1.35 5.45
CA THR A 188 -3.91 -0.55 4.80
C THR A 188 -4.18 0.95 4.99
N TRP A 189 -3.19 1.79 4.70
CA TRP A 189 -3.36 3.25 4.68
C TRP A 189 -4.48 3.70 3.74
N GLY A 190 -4.51 3.17 2.51
CA GLY A 190 -5.49 3.54 1.51
C GLY A 190 -6.91 3.11 1.89
N GLN A 191 -7.06 1.92 2.49
CA GLN A 191 -8.36 1.47 2.99
C GLN A 191 -8.87 2.30 4.16
N THR A 192 -8.01 2.63 5.14
CA THR A 192 -8.37 3.46 6.29
C THR A 192 -8.72 4.89 5.89
N TRP A 193 -7.95 5.48 4.97
CA TRP A 193 -8.27 6.79 4.40
C TRP A 193 -9.59 6.77 3.62
N SER A 194 -9.81 5.73 2.82
CA SER A 194 -11.04 5.59 2.02
C SER A 194 -12.29 5.40 2.89
N TYR A 195 -12.14 4.66 4.00
CA TYR A 195 -13.19 4.50 5.00
C TYR A 195 -13.47 5.84 5.71
N TRP A 196 -12.43 6.52 6.20
CA TRP A 196 -12.56 7.80 6.90
C TRP A 196 -13.18 8.88 6.00
N THR A 197 -12.77 9.00 4.74
CA THR A 197 -13.33 10.01 3.83
C THR A 197 -14.82 9.83 3.57
N LYS A 198 -15.32 8.59 3.51
CA LYS A 198 -16.77 8.33 3.40
C LYS A 198 -17.54 8.96 4.57
N THR A 199 -17.00 8.92 5.79
CA THR A 199 -17.68 9.52 6.96
C THR A 199 -17.89 11.04 6.83
N ARG A 200 -17.14 11.69 5.95
CA ARG A 200 -17.24 13.13 5.68
C ARG A 200 -18.26 13.49 4.60
N CYS A 201 -18.60 12.53 3.73
CA CYS A 201 -19.55 12.71 2.66
C CYS A 201 -20.23 11.37 2.37
N TYR A 202 -21.44 11.20 2.89
CA TYR A 202 -22.25 10.01 2.69
C TYR A 202 -23.72 10.38 2.53
N GLU A 203 -24.42 9.54 1.78
CA GLU A 203 -25.88 9.50 1.73
C GLU A 203 -26.31 8.04 1.65
N PHE A 204 -27.50 7.73 2.13
CA PHE A 204 -28.05 6.38 2.11
C PHE A 204 -29.55 6.44 1.81
N ASP A 205 -30.05 5.43 1.11
CA ASP A 205 -31.47 5.19 0.93
C ASP A 205 -31.90 4.01 1.79
N HIS A 206 -33.13 4.09 2.31
CA HIS A 206 -33.72 2.99 3.02
C HIS A 206 -35.23 2.95 2.88
N SER A 207 -35.79 1.74 2.94
CA SER A 207 -37.23 1.51 2.80
C SER A 207 -37.63 0.25 3.55
N ILE A 208 -38.92 0.12 3.86
CA ILE A 208 -39.46 -1.09 4.49
C ILE A 208 -40.67 -1.59 3.71
N SER A 209 -40.71 -2.90 3.49
CA SER A 209 -41.83 -3.62 2.90
C SER A 209 -42.21 -4.82 3.75
N THR A 210 -43.35 -5.44 3.44
CA THR A 210 -43.81 -6.66 4.11
C THR A 210 -43.91 -7.78 3.10
N GLU A 211 -43.21 -8.88 3.35
CA GLU A 211 -43.19 -10.07 2.50
C GLU A 211 -43.38 -11.33 3.35
N ASN A 212 -44.34 -12.18 2.97
CA ASN A 212 -44.62 -13.45 3.65
C ASN A 212 -44.84 -13.34 5.18
N GLY A 213 -45.36 -12.20 5.67
CA GLY A 213 -45.57 -11.95 7.09
C GLY A 213 -44.32 -11.55 7.88
N LYS A 214 -43.21 -11.30 7.19
CA LYS A 214 -41.99 -10.68 7.71
C LYS A 214 -41.81 -9.27 7.14
N TYR A 215 -40.91 -8.49 7.74
CA TYR A 215 -40.54 -7.18 7.26
C TYR A 215 -39.18 -7.26 6.55
N VAL A 216 -39.07 -6.59 5.41
CA VAL A 216 -37.84 -6.50 4.62
C VAL A 216 -37.43 -5.04 4.58
N ILE A 217 -36.28 -4.75 5.18
CA ILE A 217 -35.65 -3.42 5.16
C ILE A 217 -34.68 -3.41 3.98
N GLY A 218 -34.98 -2.60 2.97
CA GLY A 218 -34.03 -2.32 1.89
C GLY A 218 -33.12 -1.18 2.31
N PHE A 219 -31.81 -1.38 2.26
CA PHE A 219 -30.78 -0.39 2.59
C PHE A 219 -29.79 -0.26 1.43
N GLU A 220 -29.34 0.95 1.11
CA GLU A 220 -28.34 1.19 0.09
C GLU A 220 -27.45 2.37 0.50
N SER A 221 -26.13 2.17 0.52
CA SER A 221 -25.21 3.29 0.63
C SER A 221 -25.02 3.92 -0.75
N LEU A 222 -25.32 5.20 -0.90
CA LEU A 222 -25.39 5.83 -2.22
C LEU A 222 -24.02 6.33 -2.70
N ILE A 223 -23.83 6.28 -4.02
CA ILE A 223 -22.74 6.95 -4.74
C ILE A 223 -23.24 8.34 -5.15
N MET A 224 -22.70 9.38 -4.51
CA MET A 224 -23.06 10.77 -4.79
C MET A 224 -21.98 11.43 -5.65
N GLU A 225 -22.38 12.05 -6.76
CA GLU A 225 -21.46 12.77 -7.67
C GLU A 225 -20.63 13.82 -6.91
N GLN A 226 -21.23 14.54 -5.98
CA GLN A 226 -20.53 15.56 -5.18
C GLN A 226 -19.45 14.94 -4.28
N CYS A 227 -19.68 13.74 -3.74
CA CYS A 227 -18.68 13.06 -2.92
C CYS A 227 -17.53 12.52 -3.78
N THR A 228 -17.84 11.97 -4.95
CA THR A 228 -16.83 11.50 -5.91
C THR A 228 -15.99 12.65 -6.47
N GLU A 229 -16.58 13.82 -6.71
CA GLU A 229 -15.84 15.03 -7.12
C GLU A 229 -14.95 15.57 -5.98
N LEU A 230 -15.42 15.49 -4.73
CA LEU A 230 -14.67 15.96 -3.58
C LEU A 230 -13.50 15.03 -3.21
N PHE A 231 -13.69 13.72 -3.37
CA PHE A 231 -12.70 12.68 -3.05
C PHE A 231 -12.54 11.70 -4.22
N PRO A 232 -11.96 12.13 -5.35
CA PRO A 232 -11.84 11.29 -6.55
C PRO A 232 -10.97 10.05 -6.34
N GLU A 233 -10.05 10.10 -5.38
CA GLU A 233 -9.11 9.01 -5.10
C GLU A 233 -9.65 7.98 -4.10
N ARG A 234 -10.88 8.16 -3.58
CA ARG A 234 -11.48 7.25 -2.62
C ARG A 234 -11.81 5.92 -3.26
N TRP A 235 -11.28 4.84 -2.69
CA TRP A 235 -11.67 3.49 -3.05
C TRP A 235 -13.05 3.12 -2.50
N ASN A 236 -13.79 2.28 -3.22
CA ASN A 236 -15.11 1.81 -2.78
C ASN A 236 -14.96 0.64 -1.80
N VAL A 237 -14.34 0.90 -0.65
CA VAL A 237 -14.19 -0.08 0.44
C VAL A 237 -15.53 -0.31 1.14
N PRO A 238 -15.81 -1.52 1.64
CA PRO A 238 -16.97 -1.80 2.49
C PRO A 238 -17.03 -0.88 3.72
N ILE A 239 -18.16 -0.21 3.91
CA ILE A 239 -18.43 0.72 5.01
C ILE A 239 -19.41 0.08 5.97
N THR A 240 -19.09 0.13 7.27
CA THR A 240 -19.92 -0.50 8.29
C THR A 240 -20.97 0.48 8.82
N TRP A 241 -22.22 0.22 8.47
CA TRP A 241 -23.39 0.94 8.93
C TRP A 241 -23.95 0.28 10.18
N MET A 242 -24.27 1.09 11.19
CA MET A 242 -24.94 0.66 12.41
C MET A 242 -26.45 0.86 12.26
N ILE A 243 -27.19 -0.23 12.29
CA ILE A 243 -28.66 -0.23 12.17
C ILE A 243 -29.24 -0.77 13.46
N ASP A 244 -30.00 0.05 14.17
CA ASP A 244 -30.78 -0.39 15.32
C ASP A 244 -31.99 -1.18 14.83
N LEU A 245 -32.10 -2.43 15.25
CA LEU A 245 -33.26 -3.29 14.98
C LEU A 245 -34.12 -3.48 16.24
N GLY A 246 -33.78 -2.79 17.34
CA GLY A 246 -34.36 -2.99 18.67
C GLY A 246 -34.36 -4.47 19.07
N ASN A 247 -35.54 -4.99 19.39
CA ASN A 247 -35.74 -6.38 19.76
C ASN A 247 -36.12 -7.29 18.58
N ALA A 248 -36.00 -6.81 17.34
CA ALA A 248 -36.32 -7.62 16.16
C ALA A 248 -35.32 -8.78 16.02
N VAL A 249 -35.82 -9.96 15.64
CA VAL A 249 -35.01 -11.13 15.30
C VAL A 249 -34.59 -11.01 13.83
N LEU A 250 -33.27 -10.97 13.61
CA LEU A 250 -32.70 -11.02 12.27
C LEU A 250 -32.89 -12.44 11.70
N THR A 251 -33.52 -12.54 10.53
CA THR A 251 -33.66 -13.81 9.82
C THR A 251 -32.54 -13.99 8.80
N GLU A 252 -32.35 -12.98 7.95
CA GLU A 252 -31.56 -13.09 6.73
C GLU A 252 -31.12 -11.71 6.27
N VAL A 253 -29.94 -11.65 5.66
CA VAL A 253 -29.41 -10.46 4.98
C VAL A 253 -29.00 -10.91 3.59
N GLU A 254 -29.52 -10.25 2.56
CA GLU A 254 -29.30 -10.61 1.17
C GLU A 254 -28.84 -9.38 0.39
N ALA A 255 -27.83 -9.54 -0.47
CA ALA A 255 -27.42 -8.54 -1.43
C ALA A 255 -27.40 -9.17 -2.82
N GLU A 256 -28.05 -8.52 -3.79
CA GLU A 256 -28.08 -8.96 -5.20
C GLU A 256 -28.53 -10.43 -5.44
N GLY A 257 -29.38 -10.99 -4.57
CA GLY A 257 -29.84 -12.37 -4.69
C GLY A 257 -28.99 -13.40 -3.93
N GLU A 258 -27.92 -12.97 -3.26
CA GLU A 258 -27.02 -13.83 -2.49
C GLU A 258 -27.08 -13.51 -0.99
N ILE A 259 -27.11 -14.57 -0.17
CA ILE A 259 -27.08 -14.45 1.28
C ILE A 259 -25.71 -13.90 1.70
N MET A 260 -25.71 -12.78 2.41
CA MET A 260 -24.49 -12.19 2.95
C MET A 260 -23.92 -13.07 4.07
N GLN A 261 -22.59 -13.06 4.22
CA GLN A 261 -21.91 -13.85 5.25
C GLN A 261 -21.91 -13.12 6.60
N ASP A 262 -21.92 -13.91 7.68
CA ASP A 262 -21.61 -13.42 9.01
C ASP A 262 -20.09 -13.18 9.11
N ILE A 263 -19.71 -11.93 9.38
CA ILE A 263 -18.32 -11.47 9.42
C ILE A 263 -17.83 -11.18 10.85
N SER A 264 -18.50 -11.70 11.88
CA SER A 264 -18.11 -11.53 13.28
C SER A 264 -16.69 -12.00 13.61
N GLU A 265 -16.19 -13.03 12.92
CA GLU A 265 -14.83 -13.56 13.09
C GLU A 265 -13.83 -13.02 12.05
N GLN A 266 -14.26 -12.12 11.17
CA GLN A 266 -13.40 -11.55 10.13
C GLN A 266 -12.72 -10.27 10.63
N ARG A 267 -11.44 -10.15 10.34
CA ARG A 267 -10.64 -8.94 10.64
C ARG A 267 -10.18 -8.21 9.38
N HIS A 268 -10.31 -8.83 8.22
CA HIS A 268 -10.02 -8.21 6.94
C HIS A 268 -11.27 -7.54 6.38
N THR A 269 -11.07 -6.40 5.73
CA THR A 269 -12.15 -5.67 5.08
C THR A 269 -12.92 -6.58 4.12
N SER A 270 -14.22 -6.73 4.38
CA SER A 270 -15.10 -7.56 3.57
C SER A 270 -16.55 -7.06 3.67
N GLN A 271 -17.37 -7.50 2.72
CA GLN A 271 -18.82 -7.28 2.78
C GLN A 271 -19.47 -8.37 3.62
N GLY A 272 -20.45 -7.99 4.43
CA GLY A 272 -21.12 -8.93 5.31
C GLY A 272 -21.92 -8.21 6.38
N TYR A 273 -22.40 -8.97 7.35
CA TYR A 273 -23.02 -8.43 8.53
C TYR A 273 -22.50 -9.10 9.80
N TYR A 274 -22.62 -8.42 10.93
CA TYR A 274 -22.53 -9.07 12.22
C TYR A 274 -23.53 -8.42 13.19
N ARG A 275 -24.01 -9.20 14.15
CA ARG A 275 -24.86 -8.69 15.22
C ARG A 275 -24.60 -9.47 16.50
N VAL A 276 -24.28 -8.77 17.58
CA VAL A 276 -24.28 -9.32 18.93
C VAL A 276 -25.67 -9.09 19.56
N ASP A 277 -26.19 -10.08 20.28
CA ASP A 277 -27.54 -10.11 20.85
C ASP A 277 -28.02 -8.75 21.43
N SER A 278 -29.18 -8.28 20.96
CA SER A 278 -29.81 -6.99 21.33
C SER A 278 -28.96 -5.72 21.07
N GLN A 279 -27.87 -5.83 20.32
CA GLN A 279 -27.11 -4.68 19.82
C GLN A 279 -27.51 -4.32 18.38
N TYR A 280 -26.85 -3.30 17.84
CA TYR A 280 -26.94 -2.87 16.46
C TYR A 280 -26.58 -4.02 15.51
N LEU A 281 -27.29 -4.08 14.37
CA LEU A 281 -26.80 -4.77 13.20
C LEU A 281 -25.68 -3.91 12.60
N HIS A 282 -24.50 -4.50 12.46
CA HIS A 282 -23.39 -3.89 11.74
C HIS A 282 -23.40 -4.46 10.33
N LEU A 283 -23.74 -3.62 9.35
CA LEU A 283 -23.82 -3.98 7.94
C LEU A 283 -22.63 -3.36 7.19
N SER A 284 -21.69 -4.19 6.75
CA SER A 284 -20.52 -3.78 5.97
C SER A 284 -20.79 -3.94 4.49
N VAL A 285 -20.95 -2.83 3.77
CA VAL A 285 -21.35 -2.82 2.35
C VAL A 285 -20.60 -1.77 1.54
N THR A 286 -20.38 -2.06 0.26
CA THR A 286 -19.85 -1.11 -0.72
C THR A 286 -20.96 -0.18 -1.21
N ASP A 287 -20.57 0.99 -1.73
CA ASP A 287 -21.53 1.94 -2.25
C ASP A 287 -22.17 1.45 -3.56
N GLY A 288 -23.46 1.77 -3.75
CA GLY A 288 -24.27 1.40 -4.90
C GLY A 288 -24.87 0.00 -4.83
N GLN A 289 -24.63 -0.75 -3.75
CA GLN A 289 -25.20 -2.07 -3.55
C GLN A 289 -26.40 -2.01 -2.61
N ARG A 290 -27.56 -2.48 -3.09
CA ARG A 290 -28.77 -2.58 -2.28
C ARG A 290 -28.81 -3.90 -1.53
N VAL A 291 -29.07 -3.82 -0.23
CA VAL A 291 -29.17 -4.94 0.70
C VAL A 291 -30.58 -5.03 1.27
N ASN A 292 -31.10 -6.24 1.34
CA ASN A 292 -32.38 -6.58 1.94
C ASN A 292 -32.15 -7.29 3.28
N ILE A 293 -32.67 -6.70 4.36
CA ILE A 293 -32.54 -7.22 5.72
C ILE A 293 -33.92 -7.71 6.17
N THR A 294 -34.06 -9.01 6.39
CA THR A 294 -35.33 -9.63 6.77
C THR A 294 -35.43 -9.79 8.29
N VAL A 295 -36.47 -9.19 8.88
CA VAL A 295 -36.72 -9.16 10.33
C VAL A 295 -38.19 -9.46 10.67
N ASP A 296 -38.47 -9.77 11.93
CA ASP A 296 -39.81 -10.09 12.43
C ASP A 296 -40.60 -8.89 12.99
N ASN A 297 -39.98 -7.71 13.05
CA ASN A 297 -40.55 -6.46 13.55
C ASN A 297 -40.26 -5.32 12.56
N ASP A 298 -41.11 -4.30 12.51
CA ASP A 298 -40.99 -3.16 11.61
C ASP A 298 -40.11 -2.03 12.13
N TYR A 299 -39.72 -2.07 13.41
CA TYR A 299 -38.85 -1.07 14.00
C TYR A 299 -37.41 -1.22 13.49
N TYR A 300 -36.89 -0.12 12.93
CA TYR A 300 -35.46 0.07 12.71
C TYR A 300 -35.08 1.55 12.71
N ASP A 301 -33.80 1.83 12.97
CA ASP A 301 -33.20 3.15 12.79
C ASP A 301 -31.76 3.02 12.27
N VAL A 302 -31.32 3.93 11.40
CA VAL A 302 -29.95 3.94 10.88
C VAL A 302 -29.14 4.93 11.72
N MET A 303 -28.28 4.41 12.58
CA MET A 303 -27.53 5.20 13.57
C MET A 303 -26.35 5.96 12.94
N GLY A 304 -25.84 5.47 11.80
CA GLY A 304 -24.71 6.06 11.07
C GLY A 304 -23.61 5.04 10.77
N ILE A 305 -22.39 5.52 10.56
CA ILE A 305 -21.21 4.72 10.22
C ILE A 305 -20.39 4.48 11.49
N SER A 306 -19.92 3.25 11.73
CA SER A 306 -19.00 2.97 12.84
C SER A 306 -17.62 3.58 12.57
N GLN A 307 -16.86 3.91 13.61
CA GLN A 307 -15.56 4.56 13.47
C GLN A 307 -14.57 3.76 12.61
N PHE A 308 -14.53 2.44 12.82
CA PHE A 308 -13.77 1.51 12.01
C PHE A 308 -14.68 0.41 11.46
N TRP A 309 -14.18 -0.28 10.44
CA TRP A 309 -14.86 -1.42 9.85
C TRP A 309 -15.18 -2.47 10.91
N ASN A 310 -16.34 -3.09 10.78
CA ASN A 310 -16.91 -4.11 11.68
C ASN A 310 -17.00 -3.67 13.15
N ASN A 311 -16.99 -2.35 13.41
CA ASN A 311 -17.05 -1.77 14.75
C ASN A 311 -15.89 -2.16 15.69
N HIS A 312 -14.72 -2.49 15.13
CA HIS A 312 -13.51 -2.64 15.94
C HIS A 312 -13.15 -1.32 16.64
N SER A 313 -12.55 -1.41 17.82
CA SER A 313 -12.10 -0.24 18.58
C SER A 313 -10.84 0.40 17.99
N GLY A 314 -10.05 -0.38 17.25
CA GLY A 314 -8.83 0.04 16.59
C GLY A 314 -8.62 -0.63 15.23
N ALA A 315 -7.64 -0.12 14.50
CA ALA A 315 -7.21 -0.64 13.20
C ALA A 315 -5.68 -0.71 13.16
N ILE A 316 -5.12 -1.76 12.56
CA ILE A 316 -3.67 -1.96 12.42
C ILE A 316 -3.31 -1.76 10.96
N THR A 317 -2.30 -0.94 10.70
CA THR A 317 -1.70 -0.77 9.36
C THR A 317 -0.21 -1.00 9.42
N ILE A 318 0.35 -1.70 8.42
CA ILE A 318 1.79 -1.93 8.32
C ILE A 318 2.31 -1.36 7.01
N ALA A 319 3.13 -0.32 7.06
CA ALA A 319 3.80 0.21 5.89
C ALA A 319 5.18 -0.45 5.70
N ALA A 320 5.39 -1.06 4.54
CA ALA A 320 6.67 -1.62 4.16
C ALA A 320 7.49 -0.56 3.43
N HIS A 321 8.57 -0.09 4.06
CA HIS A 321 9.49 0.90 3.51
C HIS A 321 10.72 0.23 2.87
N GLU A 322 11.37 0.93 1.94
CA GLU A 322 12.61 0.51 1.26
C GLU A 322 12.55 -0.87 0.60
N THR A 323 11.42 -1.21 -0.04
CA THR A 323 11.24 -2.52 -0.69
C THR A 323 11.70 -2.52 -2.15
N THR A 324 12.98 -2.24 -2.37
CA THR A 324 13.63 -2.26 -3.71
C THR A 324 13.61 -3.64 -4.42
N ASP A 325 13.23 -4.72 -3.73
CA ASP A 325 13.07 -6.07 -4.29
C ASP A 325 11.87 -6.74 -3.63
N LEU A 326 10.68 -6.41 -4.12
CA LEU A 326 9.44 -6.79 -3.47
C LEU A 326 9.24 -8.30 -3.50
N PHE A 327 9.77 -9.01 -4.51
CA PHE A 327 9.79 -10.48 -4.51
C PHE A 327 10.55 -11.07 -3.33
N LYS A 328 11.76 -10.58 -3.05
CA LYS A 328 12.57 -11.08 -1.94
C LYS A 328 11.92 -10.82 -0.59
N TRP A 329 11.24 -9.68 -0.47
CA TRP A 329 10.70 -9.17 0.78
C TRP A 329 9.31 -9.74 1.10
N SER A 330 8.38 -9.70 0.15
CA SER A 330 7.03 -10.25 0.32
C SER A 330 7.03 -11.77 0.51
N LYS A 331 8.00 -12.50 -0.07
CA LYS A 331 8.07 -13.97 0.00
C LYS A 331 8.07 -14.53 1.44
N ARG A 332 8.44 -13.73 2.42
CA ARG A 332 8.48 -14.14 3.84
C ARG A 332 7.12 -14.13 4.52
N PHE A 333 6.18 -13.39 3.95
CA PHE A 333 4.84 -13.17 4.51
C PHE A 333 3.76 -13.91 3.70
N VAL A 334 4.15 -14.83 2.80
CA VAL A 334 3.21 -15.53 1.90
C VAL A 334 2.25 -16.42 2.68
N ASP A 335 2.71 -16.98 3.80
CA ASP A 335 1.90 -17.82 4.68
C ASP A 335 1.34 -17.01 5.89
N GLN A 336 1.38 -15.68 5.82
CA GLN A 336 0.92 -14.76 6.88
C GLN A 336 -0.26 -13.94 6.38
N ASP A 337 -1.44 -14.54 6.45
CA ASP A 337 -2.69 -13.92 5.97
C ASP A 337 -3.08 -12.74 6.88
N ASP A 338 -2.91 -12.86 8.20
CA ASP A 338 -3.26 -11.80 9.17
C ASP A 338 -2.34 -10.55 9.13
N LEU A 339 -1.34 -10.52 8.25
CA LEU A 339 -0.51 -9.34 8.03
C LEU A 339 -0.88 -8.67 6.70
N VAL A 340 -1.54 -7.52 6.82
CA VAL A 340 -1.96 -6.71 5.67
C VAL A 340 -1.02 -5.51 5.54
N PHE A 341 -0.40 -5.37 4.36
CA PHE A 341 0.65 -4.36 4.12
C PHE A 341 0.22 -3.26 3.14
N THR A 342 0.67 -2.04 3.42
CA THR A 342 0.90 -1.01 2.39
C THR A 342 2.34 -1.14 1.92
N TRP A 343 2.56 -1.77 0.76
CA TRP A 343 3.87 -1.92 0.15
C TRP A 343 4.28 -0.63 -0.57
N LEU A 344 5.25 0.10 -0.03
CA LEU A 344 5.80 1.29 -0.68
C LEU A 344 6.89 0.84 -1.65
N VAL A 345 6.54 0.84 -2.93
CA VAL A 345 7.36 0.26 -4.01
C VAL A 345 8.43 1.23 -4.47
N GLU A 346 9.64 0.70 -4.70
CA GLU A 346 10.74 1.38 -5.38
C GLU A 346 11.32 0.45 -6.44
N PRO A 347 11.46 0.87 -7.72
CA PRO A 347 12.18 0.11 -8.72
C PRO A 347 13.64 -0.16 -8.32
N ARG A 348 14.27 -1.18 -8.91
CA ARG A 348 15.69 -1.46 -8.64
C ARG A 348 16.55 -0.45 -9.38
N ALA A 349 17.47 0.22 -8.70
CA ALA A 349 18.50 0.97 -9.41
C ALA A 349 19.33 0.01 -10.29
N VAL A 350 19.63 0.40 -11.52
CA VAL A 350 20.57 -0.37 -12.36
C VAL A 350 21.92 -0.34 -11.66
N ASP A 351 22.45 -1.52 -11.33
CA ASP A 351 23.82 -1.63 -10.83
C ASP A 351 24.75 -1.07 -11.92
N SER A 352 25.35 0.09 -11.66
CA SER A 352 26.27 0.81 -12.55
C SER A 352 27.57 0.04 -12.90
N ALA A 353 27.59 -1.28 -12.73
CA ALA A 353 28.66 -2.20 -13.03
C ALA A 353 28.62 -2.73 -14.48
N GLU A 354 27.69 -2.28 -15.33
CA GLU A 354 27.62 -2.69 -16.74
C GLU A 354 28.88 -2.32 -17.56
N TRP A 355 29.71 -1.38 -17.07
CA TRP A 355 31.00 -1.05 -17.68
C TRP A 355 32.13 -2.00 -17.31
N LEU A 356 32.00 -2.84 -16.27
CA LEU A 356 33.07 -3.74 -15.81
C LEU A 356 33.55 -4.72 -16.90
N PRO A 357 32.68 -5.34 -17.72
CA PRO A 357 33.11 -6.18 -18.84
C PRO A 357 33.92 -5.38 -19.87
N TYR A 358 33.53 -4.15 -20.15
CA TYR A 358 34.21 -3.27 -21.10
C TYR A 358 35.57 -2.77 -20.57
N ALA A 359 35.66 -2.46 -19.27
CA ALA A 359 36.94 -2.14 -18.64
C ALA A 359 37.88 -3.34 -18.54
N ALA A 360 37.35 -4.53 -18.24
CA ALA A 360 38.14 -5.77 -18.26
C ALA A 360 38.71 -6.05 -19.66
N LEU A 361 37.92 -5.86 -20.72
CA LEU A 361 38.38 -5.92 -22.10
C LEU A 361 39.44 -4.85 -22.41
N GLY A 362 39.24 -3.62 -21.94
CA GLY A 362 40.21 -2.52 -22.10
C GLY A 362 41.56 -2.82 -21.44
N VAL A 363 41.54 -3.24 -20.18
CA VAL A 363 42.75 -3.62 -19.42
C VAL A 363 43.43 -4.84 -20.06
N GLY A 364 42.66 -5.84 -20.49
CA GLY A 364 43.18 -7.02 -21.18
C GLY A 364 43.87 -6.66 -22.50
N ALA A 365 43.26 -5.82 -23.32
CA ALA A 365 43.85 -5.34 -24.57
C ALA A 365 45.14 -4.54 -24.33
N VAL A 366 45.14 -3.64 -23.33
CA VAL A 366 46.33 -2.87 -22.95
C VAL A 366 47.44 -3.79 -22.48
N ALA A 367 47.16 -4.81 -21.66
CA ALA A 367 48.15 -5.76 -21.18
C ALA A 367 48.80 -6.55 -22.33
N VAL A 368 47.99 -7.04 -23.28
CA VAL A 368 48.47 -7.75 -24.47
C VAL A 368 49.33 -6.85 -25.35
N VAL A 369 48.89 -5.62 -25.62
CA VAL A 369 49.67 -4.64 -26.40
C VAL A 369 50.98 -4.29 -25.68
N SER A 370 50.94 -4.14 -24.35
CA SER A 370 52.14 -3.86 -23.53
C SER A 370 53.16 -5.00 -23.63
N MET A 371 52.71 -6.26 -23.49
CA MET A 371 53.57 -7.42 -23.67
C MET A 371 54.15 -7.50 -25.08
N LEU A 372 53.36 -7.24 -26.12
CA LEU A 372 53.82 -7.23 -27.50
C LEU A 372 54.87 -6.13 -27.76
N VAL A 373 54.76 -4.98 -27.12
CA VAL A 373 55.74 -3.88 -27.19
C VAL A 373 57.03 -4.22 -26.45
N VAL A 374 56.94 -4.86 -25.28
CA VAL A 374 58.11 -5.33 -24.51
C VAL A 374 58.85 -6.42 -25.29
N LEU A 375 58.14 -7.44 -25.77
CA LEU A 375 58.72 -8.52 -26.59
C LEU A 375 59.41 -7.97 -27.85
N LYS A 376 58.78 -7.00 -28.53
CA LYS A 376 59.39 -6.29 -29.67
C LYS A 376 60.70 -5.59 -29.29
N ARG A 377 60.78 -4.96 -28.11
CA ARG A 377 62.02 -4.32 -27.62
C ARG A 377 63.11 -5.34 -27.29
N GLU A 378 62.73 -6.52 -26.80
CA GLU A 378 63.65 -7.62 -26.49
C GLU A 378 64.01 -8.47 -27.71
N GLY A 379 63.44 -8.18 -28.88
CA GLY A 379 63.73 -8.90 -30.13
C GLY A 379 63.03 -10.25 -30.25
N LEU A 380 61.99 -10.49 -29.45
CA LEU A 380 61.20 -11.71 -29.42
C LEU A 380 59.76 -11.43 -29.89
N GLY A 381 59.08 -12.47 -30.37
CA GLY A 381 57.66 -12.38 -30.73
C GLY A 381 57.34 -11.80 -32.12
N PRO A 382 56.05 -11.75 -32.49
CA PRO A 382 55.60 -11.58 -33.88
C PRO A 382 55.82 -10.17 -34.47
N LEU A 383 56.19 -9.18 -33.64
CA LEU A 383 56.43 -7.79 -34.05
C LEU A 383 57.92 -7.40 -34.07
N ALA A 384 58.82 -8.33 -33.73
CA ALA A 384 60.26 -8.09 -33.77
C ALA A 384 60.75 -8.02 -35.22
N LYS A 385 61.64 -7.07 -35.54
CA LYS A 385 62.27 -7.00 -36.86
C LYS A 385 63.23 -8.16 -37.01
N GLN A 386 62.96 -9.08 -37.93
CA GLN A 386 63.97 -10.03 -38.39
C GLN A 386 65.13 -9.24 -39.02
N LYS A 387 66.36 -9.52 -38.57
CA LYS A 387 67.55 -9.00 -39.22
C LYS A 387 67.59 -9.55 -40.65
N PRO A 388 67.75 -8.71 -41.69
CA PRO A 388 68.07 -9.20 -43.01
C PRO A 388 69.46 -9.83 -42.96
N GLU A 389 69.58 -11.06 -43.48
CA GLU A 389 70.88 -11.68 -43.81
C GLU A 389 71.58 -10.94 -44.96
#